data_AF-A0A2W6C886-F1
#
_entry.id   AF-A0A2W6C886-F1
#
_cell.length_a   1.000
_cell.length_b   1.000
_cell.length_c   1.000
_cell.angle_alpha   90.00
_cell.angle_beta   90.00
_cell.angle_gamma   90.00
#
_symmetry.space_group_name_H-M   'P 1'
#
loop_
_entity.id
_entity.type
_entity.pdbx_description
1 polymer ?
#
loop_
_entity_poly.entity_id
_entity_poly.type
_entity_poly.pdbx_seq_one_letter_code
_entity_poly.pdbx_strand_id
1 'polypeptide(L)'
;MTKQPSVVEHGLLRRITTSDDELEAAQLCQAAAESGATRIDSCLRGQLIELYGRLRSVQHIPSWGSLSSPTVEAELFDGSGSVTLVWLGRAVILGIMAGRQLRVRGRVAMREGRRVMYNPNYALEASGS
;
A
#
# COMPACT_ATOMS: atom_id res chain seq x y z
N MET A 1 35.20 11.89 -42.09
CA MET A 1 34.23 12.23 -41.03
C MET A 1 33.49 10.93 -40.65
N THR A 2 34.02 10.02 -39.81
CA THR A 2 33.82 9.91 -38.33
C THR A 2 32.32 9.96 -37.92
N LYS A 3 31.69 9.02 -37.20
CA LYS A 3 32.10 7.94 -36.27
C LYS A 3 30.96 6.93 -36.02
N GLN A 4 31.35 5.67 -35.82
CA GLN A 4 30.96 4.60 -34.86
C GLN A 4 29.50 4.33 -34.42
N PRO A 5 29.12 3.04 -34.23
CA PRO A 5 27.92 2.64 -33.50
C PRO A 5 28.18 2.66 -31.98
N SER A 6 27.21 3.10 -31.18
CA SER A 6 27.27 3.00 -29.72
C SER A 6 26.25 1.99 -29.24
N VAL A 7 26.76 0.81 -28.84
CA VAL A 7 26.11 -0.05 -27.85
C VAL A 7 26.32 0.61 -26.48
N VAL A 8 25.25 0.78 -25.70
CA VAL A 8 25.38 0.98 -24.25
C VAL A 8 24.45 0.02 -23.53
N GLU A 9 25.01 -0.59 -22.50
CA GLU A 9 24.61 -1.84 -21.86
C GLU A 9 23.34 -1.70 -21.02
N HIS A 10 22.40 -2.63 -21.20
CA HIS A 10 21.36 -2.90 -20.21
C HIS A 10 21.94 -3.84 -19.15
N GLY A 11 22.65 -3.29 -18.17
CA GLY A 11 23.36 -4.09 -17.18
C GLY A 11 23.36 -3.49 -15.79
N LEU A 12 22.74 -4.22 -14.86
CA LEU A 12 23.16 -4.34 -13.46
C LEU A 12 22.85 -3.18 -12.49
N LEU A 13 21.62 -3.11 -11.97
CA LEU A 13 21.34 -2.64 -10.59
C LEU A 13 20.06 -3.29 -10.02
N ARG A 14 20.06 -4.63 -9.83
CA ARG A 14 18.94 -5.35 -9.17
C ARG A 14 19.42 -6.26 -8.04
N ARG A 15 20.39 -5.78 -7.24
CA ARG A 15 20.92 -6.57 -6.12
C ARG A 15 21.44 -5.75 -4.93
N ILE A 16 20.95 -4.52 -4.79
CA ILE A 16 21.20 -3.68 -3.59
C ILE A 16 19.86 -3.26 -2.96
N THR A 17 18.77 -3.18 -3.75
CA THR A 17 17.45 -2.79 -3.25
C THR A 17 16.73 -3.90 -2.46
N THR A 18 16.96 -5.17 -2.80
CA THR A 18 16.27 -6.31 -2.15
C THR A 18 16.55 -6.38 -0.66
N SER A 19 17.80 -6.16 -0.24
CA SER A 19 18.16 -6.23 1.19
C SER A 19 17.60 -5.06 2.00
N ASP A 20 17.44 -3.88 1.39
CA ASP A 20 16.83 -2.71 2.04
C ASP A 20 15.30 -2.90 2.19
N ASP A 21 14.64 -3.39 1.13
CA ASP A 21 13.22 -3.77 1.15
C ASP A 21 12.92 -4.87 2.20
N GLU A 22 13.80 -5.87 2.32
CA GLU A 22 13.67 -6.95 3.32
C GLU A 22 13.80 -6.43 4.75
N LEU A 23 14.75 -5.51 5.00
CA LEU A 23 14.91 -4.88 6.30
C LEU A 23 13.72 -3.98 6.65
N GLU A 24 13.23 -3.19 5.70
CA GLU A 24 12.04 -2.36 5.87
C GLU A 24 10.81 -3.23 6.17
N ALA A 25 10.64 -4.34 5.44
CA ALA A 25 9.55 -5.29 5.67
C ALA A 25 9.62 -5.90 7.08
N ALA A 26 10.81 -6.27 7.55
CA ALA A 26 11.00 -6.80 8.90
C ALA A 26 10.66 -5.75 9.98
N GLN A 27 11.08 -4.50 9.79
CA GLN A 27 10.75 -3.38 10.69
C GLN A 27 9.25 -3.09 10.74
N LEU A 28 8.57 -3.13 9.58
CA LEU A 28 7.12 -2.95 9.50
C LEU A 28 6.38 -4.10 10.19
N CYS A 29 6.83 -5.35 10.02
CA CYS A 29 6.24 -6.50 10.72
C CYS A 29 6.32 -6.32 12.23
N GLN A 30 7.47 -5.89 12.72
CA GLN A 30 7.69 -5.66 14.14
C GLN A 30 6.80 -4.54 14.67
N ALA A 31 6.77 -3.40 13.98
CA ALA A 31 5.90 -2.28 14.36
C ALA A 31 4.41 -2.67 14.34
N ALA A 32 3.97 -3.46 13.35
CA ALA A 32 2.60 -3.97 13.31
C ALA A 32 2.29 -4.89 14.50
N ALA A 33 3.21 -5.79 14.87
CA ALA A 33 3.05 -6.64 16.05
C ALA A 33 2.98 -5.82 17.35
N GLU A 34 3.83 -4.81 17.50
CA GLU A 34 3.86 -3.90 18.65
C GLU A 34 2.60 -3.00 18.72
N SER A 35 2.02 -2.68 17.57
CA SER A 35 0.83 -1.85 17.47
C SER A 35 -0.45 -2.51 18.00
N GLY A 36 -0.43 -3.84 18.21
CA GLY A 36 -1.61 -4.66 18.53
C GLY A 36 -2.49 -5.00 17.32
N ALA A 37 -2.09 -4.60 16.11
CA ALA A 37 -2.82 -4.86 14.87
C ALA A 37 -2.67 -6.31 14.40
N THR A 38 -3.63 -6.78 13.60
CA THR A 38 -3.58 -8.10 12.97
C THR A 38 -2.59 -8.07 11.79
N ARG A 39 -1.80 -9.14 11.60
CA ARG A 39 -0.95 -9.29 10.41
C ARG A 39 -1.79 -9.49 9.16
N ILE A 40 -1.44 -8.82 8.07
CA ILE A 40 -2.17 -8.87 6.81
C ILE A 40 -2.24 -10.31 6.24
N ASP A 41 -1.16 -11.08 6.34
CA ASP A 41 -1.12 -12.47 5.85
C ASP A 41 -2.11 -13.42 6.56
N SER A 42 -2.39 -13.16 7.84
CA SER A 42 -3.28 -13.96 8.69
C SER A 42 -4.77 -13.61 8.55
N CYS A 43 -5.10 -12.57 7.80
CA CYS A 43 -6.46 -12.06 7.68
C CYS A 43 -7.35 -12.96 6.82
N LEU A 44 -8.56 -13.24 7.31
CA LEU A 44 -9.58 -14.01 6.60
C LEU A 44 -10.69 -13.11 6.04
N ARG A 45 -11.28 -13.55 4.93
CA ARG A 45 -12.44 -12.89 4.31
C ARG A 45 -13.59 -12.74 5.31
N GLY A 46 -14.18 -11.54 5.36
CA GLY A 46 -15.35 -11.19 6.15
C GLY A 46 -15.06 -10.69 7.56
N GLN A 47 -13.82 -10.84 8.05
CA GLN A 47 -13.45 -10.40 9.40
C GLN A 47 -13.41 -8.88 9.49
N LEU A 48 -13.92 -8.34 10.61
CA LEU A 48 -13.71 -6.96 11.03
C LEU A 48 -12.43 -6.91 11.85
N ILE A 49 -11.40 -6.25 11.34
CA ILE A 49 -10.07 -6.23 11.97
C ILE A 49 -9.47 -4.83 11.91
N GLU A 50 -8.41 -4.65 12.69
CA GLU A 50 -7.51 -3.51 12.60
C GLU A 50 -6.16 -3.95 12.04
N LEU A 51 -5.64 -3.16 11.10
CA LEU A 51 -4.36 -3.36 10.44
C LEU A 51 -3.50 -2.11 10.62
N TYR A 52 -2.18 -2.32 10.63
CA TYR A 52 -1.18 -1.26 10.71
C TYR A 52 -0.16 -1.48 9.61
N GLY A 53 0.24 -0.42 8.90
CA GLY A 53 1.26 -0.55 7.88
C GLY A 53 1.63 0.78 7.22
N ARG A 54 2.52 0.68 6.23
CA ARG A 54 2.95 1.80 5.38
C ARG A 54 2.21 1.75 4.05
N LEU A 55 1.77 2.92 3.57
CA LEU A 55 1.23 3.06 2.21
C LEU A 55 2.36 2.99 1.21
N ARG A 56 2.35 1.98 0.34
CA ARG A 56 3.32 1.84 -0.75
C ARG A 56 2.93 2.62 -1.99
N SER A 57 1.63 2.66 -2.29
CA SER A 57 1.10 3.38 -3.44
C SER A 57 -0.27 3.96 -3.14
N VAL A 58 -0.61 5.03 -3.84
CA VAL A 58 -1.94 5.66 -3.84
C VAL A 58 -2.30 6.00 -5.29
N GLN A 59 -3.48 5.58 -5.73
CA GLN A 59 -4.04 5.83 -7.05
C GLN A 59 -5.36 6.58 -6.93
N HIS A 60 -5.51 7.62 -7.75
CA HIS A 60 -6.73 8.40 -7.85
C HIS A 60 -7.40 8.06 -9.17
N ILE A 61 -8.54 7.38 -9.11
CA ILE A 61 -9.33 6.96 -10.27
C ILE A 61 -10.40 8.04 -10.48
N PRO A 62 -10.29 8.90 -11.50
CA PRO A 62 -11.26 9.93 -11.76
C PRO A 62 -12.59 9.34 -12.26
N SER A 63 -13.67 10.07 -12.05
CA SER A 63 -14.95 9.78 -12.71
C SER A 63 -14.91 10.24 -14.16
N TRP A 64 -15.26 9.36 -15.09
CA TRP A 64 -15.50 9.72 -16.50
C TRP A 64 -17.01 9.82 -16.72
N GLY A 65 -17.52 11.04 -16.89
CA GLY A 65 -18.95 11.30 -17.05
C GLY A 65 -19.80 11.02 -15.79
N SER A 66 -21.12 10.97 -15.99
CA SER A 66 -22.11 10.92 -14.88
C SER A 66 -22.36 9.52 -14.29
N LEU A 67 -21.75 8.46 -14.85
CA LEU A 67 -22.06 7.05 -14.51
C LEU A 67 -21.04 6.40 -13.56
N SER A 68 -19.89 7.03 -13.32
CA SER A 68 -18.84 6.50 -12.45
C SER A 68 -18.57 7.47 -11.31
N SER A 69 -18.45 6.96 -10.09
CA SER A 69 -18.03 7.75 -8.92
C SER A 69 -16.50 7.71 -8.79
N PRO A 70 -15.83 8.83 -8.45
CA PRO A 70 -14.39 8.82 -8.26
C PRO A 70 -13.98 7.86 -7.14
N THR A 71 -12.80 7.28 -7.25
CA THR A 71 -12.29 6.29 -6.29
C THR A 71 -10.84 6.59 -5.94
N VAL A 72 -10.48 6.43 -4.66
CA VAL A 72 -9.08 6.38 -4.22
C VAL A 72 -8.75 4.96 -3.83
N GLU A 73 -7.67 4.43 -4.38
CA GLU A 73 -7.11 3.13 -3.99
C GLU A 73 -5.72 3.32 -3.39
N ALA A 74 -5.41 2.62 -2.30
CA ALA A 74 -4.09 2.66 -1.69
C ALA A 74 -3.63 1.26 -1.27
N GLU A 75 -2.36 0.95 -1.49
CA GLU A 75 -1.78 -0.30 -1.01
C GLU A 75 -1.16 -0.09 0.38
N LEU A 76 -1.71 -0.77 1.39
CA LEU A 76 -1.14 -0.83 2.72
C LEU A 76 -0.31 -2.11 2.87
N PHE A 77 0.92 -1.98 3.34
CA PHE A 77 1.86 -3.08 3.54
C PHE A 77 2.40 -3.07 4.97
N ASP A 78 2.42 -4.23 5.62
CA ASP A 78 2.87 -4.41 7.00
C ASP A 78 4.14 -5.27 7.13
N GLY A 79 4.79 -5.61 6.01
CA GLY A 79 5.91 -6.56 5.99
C GLY A 79 5.49 -8.00 5.74
N SER A 80 4.29 -8.40 6.17
CA SER A 80 3.76 -9.76 6.00
C SER A 80 2.96 -9.93 4.70
N GLY A 81 2.35 -8.84 4.23
CA GLY A 81 1.58 -8.84 3.00
C GLY A 81 0.97 -7.48 2.71
N SER A 82 0.14 -7.43 1.66
CA SER A 82 -0.56 -6.22 1.23
C SER A 82 -2.08 -6.36 1.32
N VAL A 83 -2.75 -5.25 1.64
CA VAL A 83 -4.19 -5.07 1.48
C VAL A 83 -4.46 -3.79 0.68
N THR A 84 -5.41 -3.84 -0.27
CA THR A 84 -5.87 -2.65 -0.98
C THR A 84 -6.96 -1.95 -0.18
N LEU A 85 -6.76 -0.68 0.14
CA LEU A 85 -7.77 0.18 0.74
C LEU A 85 -8.49 0.91 -0.39
N VAL A 86 -9.83 0.86 -0.42
CA VAL A 86 -10.62 1.47 -1.50
C VAL A 86 -11.66 2.41 -0.90
N TRP A 87 -11.54 3.70 -1.21
CA TRP A 87 -12.54 4.70 -0.86
C TRP A 87 -13.36 5.08 -2.09
N LEU A 88 -14.61 4.64 -2.11
CA LEU A 88 -15.56 4.88 -3.20
C LEU A 88 -16.22 6.25 -3.04
N GLY A 89 -16.50 6.92 -4.15
CA GLY A 89 -17.15 8.23 -4.15
C GLY A 89 -16.27 9.36 -3.63
N ARG A 90 -14.95 9.15 -3.60
CA ARG A 90 -13.97 10.12 -3.12
C ARG A 90 -12.89 10.30 -4.17
N ALA A 91 -12.63 11.56 -4.52
CA ALA A 91 -11.51 11.93 -5.39
C ALA A 91 -10.20 12.09 -4.61
N VAL A 92 -10.29 12.44 -3.31
CA VAL A 92 -9.15 12.67 -2.41
C VAL A 92 -9.51 12.20 -1.01
N ILE A 93 -8.54 11.62 -0.30
CA ILE A 93 -8.59 11.34 1.14
C ILE A 93 -7.39 12.02 1.81
N LEU A 94 -7.66 12.90 2.77
CA LEU A 94 -6.60 13.71 3.40
C LEU A 94 -5.59 12.84 4.14
N GLY A 95 -4.31 13.07 3.87
CA GLY A 95 -3.18 12.39 4.52
C GLY A 95 -2.87 10.99 3.99
N ILE A 96 -3.68 10.44 3.09
CA ILE A 96 -3.41 9.17 2.41
C ILE A 96 -2.43 9.44 1.27
N MET A 97 -1.15 9.25 1.55
CA MET A 97 -0.04 9.47 0.63
C MET A 97 0.97 8.33 0.77
N ALA A 98 1.67 7.98 -0.31
CA ALA A 98 2.74 6.99 -0.25
C ALA A 98 3.80 7.37 0.80
N GLY A 99 4.36 6.37 1.47
CA GLY A 99 5.32 6.50 2.58
C GLY A 99 4.69 6.70 3.96
N ARG A 100 3.42 7.14 4.04
CA ARG A 100 2.74 7.36 5.34
C ARG A 100 2.39 6.04 6.02
N GLN A 101 2.53 6.01 7.35
CA GLN A 101 2.03 4.92 8.18
C GLN A 101 0.66 5.30 8.76
N LEU A 102 -0.22 4.30 8.86
CA LEU A 102 -1.54 4.48 9.44
C LEU A 102 -2.09 3.16 10.00
N ARG A 103 -3.04 3.31 10.92
CA ARG A 103 -3.98 2.25 11.30
C ARG A 103 -5.22 2.32 10.43
N VAL A 104 -5.73 1.15 10.04
CA VAL A 104 -7.02 1.03 9.35
C VAL A 104 -7.89 -0.01 10.01
N ARG A 105 -9.18 0.27 10.13
CA ARG A 105 -10.17 -0.65 10.66
C ARG A 105 -11.34 -0.82 9.70
N GLY A 106 -11.67 -2.06 9.41
CA GLY A 106 -12.78 -2.38 8.51
C GLY A 106 -12.86 -3.87 8.19
N ARG A 107 -13.72 -4.22 7.23
CA ARG A 107 -13.94 -5.60 6.83
C ARG A 107 -13.07 -6.00 5.67
N VAL A 108 -12.36 -7.13 5.82
CA VAL A 108 -11.56 -7.73 4.74
C VAL A 108 -12.49 -8.41 3.75
N ALA A 109 -12.35 -8.08 2.48
CA ALA A 109 -12.93 -8.79 1.35
C ALA A 109 -11.82 -9.29 0.41
N MET A 110 -12.22 -10.04 -0.60
CA MET A 110 -11.32 -10.54 -1.64
C MET A 110 -11.78 -9.99 -2.99
N ARG A 111 -10.85 -9.44 -3.78
CA ARG A 111 -11.05 -8.99 -5.17
C ARG A 111 -9.90 -9.54 -5.99
N GLU A 112 -10.21 -10.38 -6.98
CA GLU A 112 -9.19 -10.93 -7.90
C GLU A 112 -8.00 -11.59 -7.17
N GLY A 113 -8.27 -12.32 -6.10
CA GLY A 113 -7.25 -12.99 -5.28
C GLY A 113 -6.50 -12.08 -4.30
N ARG A 114 -6.77 -10.77 -4.28
CA ARG A 114 -6.14 -9.80 -3.38
C ARG A 114 -7.06 -9.44 -2.22
N ARG A 115 -6.48 -9.19 -1.05
CA ARG A 115 -7.21 -8.66 0.12
C ARG A 115 -7.56 -7.20 -0.15
N VAL A 116 -8.79 -6.82 0.17
CA VAL A 116 -9.27 -5.45 0.00
C VAL A 116 -10.12 -5.02 1.20
N MET A 117 -10.13 -3.73 1.50
CA MET A 117 -11.01 -3.13 2.50
C MET A 117 -11.71 -1.91 1.89
N TYR A 118 -13.04 -1.95 1.85
CA TYR A 118 -13.86 -0.86 1.31
C TYR A 118 -14.20 0.15 2.40
N ASN A 119 -14.02 1.43 2.08
CA ASN A 119 -14.29 2.58 2.93
C ASN A 119 -13.85 2.36 4.40
N PRO A 120 -12.59 1.94 4.64
CA PRO A 120 -12.12 1.70 5.99
C PRO A 120 -12.09 3.00 6.80
N ASN A 121 -12.27 2.86 8.11
CA ASN A 121 -11.86 3.90 9.04
C ASN A 121 -10.33 3.92 9.08
N TYR A 122 -9.73 5.10 9.20
CA TYR A 122 -8.29 5.26 9.23
C TYR A 122 -7.84 6.28 10.28
N ALA A 123 -6.65 6.07 10.82
CA ALA A 123 -5.96 7.01 11.70
C ALA A 123 -4.49 7.11 11.25
N LEU A 124 -4.04 8.33 10.95
CA LEU A 124 -2.66 8.58 10.57
C LEU A 124 -1.75 8.46 11.79
N GLU A 125 -0.62 7.78 11.64
CA GLU A 125 0.41 7.88 12.67
C GLU A 125 1.12 9.23 12.56
N ALA A 126 1.55 9.74 13.72
CA ALA A 126 2.45 10.87 13.75
C ALA A 126 3.75 10.48 13.04
N SER A 127 4.20 11.31 12.10
CA SER A 127 5.55 11.17 11.58
C SER A 127 6.49 11.37 12.76
N GLY A 128 7.28 10.35 13.12
CA GLY A 128 8.30 10.50 14.15
C GLY A 128 9.19 11.69 13.80
N SER A 129 9.29 12.66 14.72
CA SER A 129 10.22 13.79 14.64
C SER A 129 11.66 13.34 14.82
#